data_AF-A0A263DK33-F1
#
_entry.id   AF-A0A263DK33-F1
#
_cell.length_a   1.000
_cell.length_b   1.000
_cell.length_c   1.000
_cell.angle_alpha   90.00
_cell.angle_beta   90.00
_cell.angle_gamma   90.00
#
_symmetry.space_group_name_H-M   'P 1'
#
loop_
_entity.id
_entity.type
_entity.pdbx_description
1 polymer ?
#
loop_
_entity_poly.entity_id
_entity_poly.type
_entity_poly.pdbx_seq_one_letter_code
_entity_poly.pdbx_strand_id
1 'polypeptide(L)'
;MPGRSGCCTPASGRRPQRTGGMPTGGGVPINQADVARTWLDFTVVPFTLLEGIGYRLTEQEQSRLYRYWWYVGHLLGLDEQFFLGTENHEQAGELLDLLDSTSAAPDDNSRALVGALYEAAATNLASVPQSPMDARGWRDLLHALARQYHGESTAAALGIPESPVTPILPLLAAGEAKARLYQLHVPAALQQAEESGIRARRGLVATLTDSTAYQDHAAAS
;
A
#
# COMPACT_ATOMS: atom_id res chain seq x y z
N MET A 1 -51.22 -37.43 30.83
CA MET A 1 -50.98 -36.00 31.10
C MET A 1 -50.33 -35.84 32.46
N PRO A 2 -49.46 -34.85 32.70
CA PRO A 2 -48.52 -34.12 31.84
C PRO A 2 -47.06 -34.44 32.29
N GLY A 3 -45.95 -34.11 31.64
CA GLY A 3 -45.57 -33.05 30.72
C GLY A 3 -44.15 -32.64 31.16
N ARG A 4 -43.11 -33.07 30.43
CA ARG A 4 -41.73 -32.58 30.66
C ARG A 4 -41.43 -31.53 29.61
N SER A 5 -41.67 -30.29 30.00
CA SER A 5 -41.27 -29.07 29.30
C SER A 5 -39.76 -28.94 29.25
N GLY A 6 -39.26 -28.45 28.11
CA GLY A 6 -37.84 -28.28 27.85
C GLY A 6 -37.16 -27.22 28.71
N CYS A 7 -35.82 -27.28 28.73
CA CYS A 7 -34.99 -26.14 29.04
C CYS A 7 -33.75 -26.21 28.14
N CYS A 8 -33.76 -25.44 27.05
CA CYS A 8 -32.56 -25.08 26.32
C CYS A 8 -31.81 -24.05 27.17
N THR A 9 -30.66 -24.45 27.73
CA THR A 9 -29.74 -23.51 28.38
C THR A 9 -28.98 -22.76 27.28
N PRO A 10 -29.01 -21.41 27.22
CA PRO A 10 -28.20 -20.68 26.27
C PRO A 10 -26.72 -20.76 26.68
N ALA A 11 -25.88 -21.22 25.77
CA ALA A 11 -24.44 -21.17 25.90
C ALA A 11 -24.01 -19.71 26.07
N SER A 12 -23.42 -19.39 27.22
CA SER A 12 -22.77 -18.12 27.51
C SER A 12 -21.63 -17.89 26.52
N GLY A 13 -21.92 -17.21 25.41
CA GLY A 13 -20.94 -16.68 24.48
C GLY A 13 -20.10 -15.63 25.19
N ARG A 14 -18.91 -16.04 25.65
CA ARG A 14 -17.90 -15.15 26.18
C ARG A 14 -17.38 -14.30 25.00
N ARG A 15 -17.84 -13.04 24.89
CA ARG A 15 -17.29 -12.09 23.92
C ARG A 15 -15.76 -12.07 24.07
N PRO A 16 -14.98 -12.16 22.98
CA PRO A 16 -13.55 -11.92 23.06
C PRO A 16 -13.34 -10.49 23.58
N GLN A 17 -12.62 -10.39 24.70
CA GLN A 17 -12.23 -9.13 25.29
C GLN A 17 -11.30 -8.41 24.31
N ARG A 18 -11.68 -7.22 23.84
CA ARG A 18 -10.79 -6.29 23.12
C ARG A 18 -9.68 -5.85 24.10
N THR A 19 -8.62 -6.65 24.20
CA THR A 19 -7.42 -6.33 24.94
C THR A 19 -6.38 -5.81 23.95
N GLY A 20 -6.51 -4.54 23.59
CA GLY A 20 -5.62 -3.84 22.68
C GLY A 20 -5.78 -2.34 22.88
N GLY A 21 -5.46 -1.86 24.09
CA GLY A 21 -5.33 -0.42 24.32
C GLY A 21 -4.06 0.09 23.64
N MET A 22 -4.11 1.31 23.09
CA MET A 22 -2.91 1.96 22.54
C MET A 22 -1.80 1.99 23.59
N PRO A 23 -0.55 1.61 23.23
CA PRO A 23 0.57 1.73 24.14
C PRO A 23 0.69 3.18 24.60
N THR A 24 0.79 3.40 25.91
CA THR A 24 0.96 4.73 26.53
C THR A 24 2.41 5.24 26.41
N GLY A 25 3.05 5.01 25.26
CA GLY A 25 4.36 5.60 24.95
C GLY A 25 4.23 7.13 24.91
N GLY A 26 5.20 7.84 25.47
CA GLY A 26 5.12 9.28 25.76
C GLY A 26 5.14 10.21 24.53
N GLY A 27 4.11 10.13 23.69
CA GLY A 27 3.89 11.01 22.54
C GLY A 27 2.40 11.15 22.23
N VAL A 28 2.04 12.22 21.52
CA VAL A 28 0.68 12.38 20.98
C VAL A 28 0.57 11.50 19.73
N PRO A 29 -0.45 10.63 19.62
CA PRO A 29 -0.66 9.84 18.41
C PRO A 29 -0.91 10.72 17.19
N ILE A 30 -0.38 10.32 16.03
CA ILE A 30 -0.52 11.04 14.76
C ILE A 30 0.06 12.45 14.87
N ASN A 31 1.33 12.53 15.26
CA ASN A 31 2.09 13.77 15.26
C ASN A 31 2.61 14.12 13.85
N GLN A 32 3.29 15.26 13.71
CA GLN A 32 3.80 15.72 12.41
C GLN A 32 4.81 14.74 11.76
N ALA A 33 5.61 14.03 12.56
CA ALA A 33 6.52 13.01 12.05
C ALA A 33 5.75 11.80 11.50
N ASP A 34 4.66 11.40 12.15
CA ASP A 34 3.77 10.32 11.67
C ASP A 34 3.10 10.71 10.34
N VAL A 35 2.64 11.97 10.23
CA VAL A 35 2.04 12.49 8.99
C VAL A 35 3.09 12.59 7.88
N ALA A 36 4.30 13.08 8.18
CA ALA A 36 5.42 13.13 7.23
C ALA A 36 5.79 11.73 6.73
N ARG A 37 5.88 10.76 7.65
CA ARG A 37 6.19 9.37 7.34
C ARG A 37 5.11 8.72 6.48
N THR A 38 3.84 9.01 6.77
CA THR A 38 2.71 8.58 5.94
C THR A 38 2.74 9.25 4.57
N TRP A 39 3.10 10.53 4.48
CA TRP A 39 3.23 11.24 3.20
C TRP A 39 4.33 10.61 2.31
N LEU A 40 5.42 10.13 2.92
CA LEU A 40 6.47 9.37 2.22
C LEU A 40 5.98 8.00 1.70
N ASP A 41 5.04 7.36 2.39
CA ASP A 41 4.38 6.12 1.91
C ASP A 41 3.58 6.32 0.61
N PHE A 42 3.26 7.56 0.25
CA PHE A 42 2.58 7.89 -1.01
C PHE A 42 3.48 8.59 -2.03
N THR A 43 4.72 8.93 -1.64
CA THR A 43 5.73 9.48 -2.53
C THR A 43 6.84 8.46 -2.73
N VAL A 44 8.01 8.61 -2.11
CA VAL A 44 9.21 7.82 -2.45
C VAL A 44 9.00 6.31 -2.34
N VAL A 45 8.31 5.81 -1.32
CA VAL A 45 8.17 4.36 -1.04
C VAL A 45 7.59 3.56 -2.22
N PRO A 46 6.39 3.88 -2.76
CA PRO A 46 5.84 3.14 -3.89
C PRO A 46 6.66 3.32 -5.17
N PHE A 47 7.31 4.48 -5.38
CA PHE A 47 8.12 4.67 -6.58
C PHE A 47 9.47 3.96 -6.51
N THR A 48 10.07 3.80 -5.33
CA THR A 48 11.25 2.94 -5.16
C THR A 48 10.89 1.47 -5.42
N LEU A 49 9.70 1.01 -5.03
CA LEU A 49 9.21 -0.31 -5.40
C LEU A 49 9.03 -0.45 -6.92
N LEU A 50 8.46 0.56 -7.58
CA LEU A 50 8.29 0.60 -9.04
C LEU A 50 9.65 0.61 -9.78
N GLU A 51 10.63 1.34 -9.26
CA GLU A 51 12.00 1.33 -9.80
C GLU A 51 12.65 -0.05 -9.66
N GLY A 52 12.39 -0.75 -8.55
CA GLY A 52 12.82 -2.14 -8.33
C GLY A 52 12.27 -3.13 -9.36
N ILE A 53 11.12 -2.82 -9.98
CA ILE A 53 10.54 -3.56 -11.11
C ILE A 53 10.78 -2.86 -12.46
N GLY A 54 11.77 -1.99 -12.57
CA GLY A 54 12.21 -1.41 -13.84
C GLY A 54 11.40 -0.21 -14.33
N TYR A 55 10.41 0.27 -13.59
CA TYR A 55 9.66 1.47 -13.93
C TYR A 55 10.22 2.69 -13.20
N ARG A 56 11.03 3.49 -13.92
CA ARG A 56 11.66 4.70 -13.38
C ARG A 56 10.99 5.98 -13.89
N LEU A 57 10.76 6.91 -12.98
CA LEU A 57 10.33 8.27 -13.30
C LEU A 57 11.53 9.11 -13.75
N THR A 58 11.30 9.93 -14.76
CA THR A 58 12.22 11.00 -15.16
C THR A 58 12.27 12.09 -14.09
N GLU A 59 13.33 12.89 -14.06
CA GLU A 59 13.45 14.04 -13.13
C GLU A 59 12.25 15.00 -13.22
N GLN A 60 11.76 15.23 -14.45
CA GLN A 60 10.59 16.09 -14.66
C GLN A 60 9.31 15.48 -14.07
N GLU A 61 9.12 14.17 -14.19
CA GLU A 61 7.97 13.48 -13.59
C GLU A 61 8.05 13.45 -12.07
N GLN A 62 9.23 13.21 -11.50
CA GLN A 62 9.43 13.30 -10.05
C GLN A 62 9.11 14.71 -9.55
N SER A 63 9.64 15.75 -10.19
CA SER A 63 9.35 17.14 -9.80
C SER A 63 7.85 17.47 -9.88
N ARG A 64 7.11 16.93 -10.85
CA ARG A 64 5.64 17.10 -10.94
C ARG A 64 4.91 16.33 -9.85
N LEU A 65 5.33 15.08 -9.60
CA LEU A 65 4.81 14.24 -8.52
C LEU A 65 4.94 14.96 -7.17
N TYR A 66 6.13 15.44 -6.83
CA TYR A 66 6.36 16.10 -5.54
C TYR A 66 5.59 17.41 -5.42
N ARG A 67 5.53 18.24 -6.47
CA ARG A 67 4.68 19.44 -6.45
C ARG A 67 3.20 19.14 -6.21
N TYR A 68 2.68 18.05 -6.79
CA TYR A 68 1.33 17.59 -6.50
C TYR A 68 1.19 17.17 -5.02
N TRP A 69 2.15 16.41 -4.51
CA TRP A 69 2.14 15.94 -3.13
C TRP A 69 2.42 17.03 -2.10
N TRP A 70 3.09 18.14 -2.44
CA TRP A 70 3.20 19.32 -1.57
C TRP A 70 1.81 19.88 -1.26
N TYR A 71 0.96 19.99 -2.29
CA TYR A 71 -0.42 20.43 -2.09
C TYR A 71 -1.21 19.46 -1.20
N VAL A 72 -1.05 18.15 -1.40
CA VAL A 72 -1.68 17.15 -0.53
C VAL A 72 -1.14 17.23 0.91
N GLY A 73 0.17 17.42 1.09
CA GLY A 73 0.80 17.61 2.40
C GLY A 73 0.23 18.83 3.13
N HIS A 74 0.10 19.95 2.44
CA HIS A 74 -0.57 21.15 2.95
C HIS A 74 -2.02 20.88 3.39
N LEU A 75 -2.81 20.16 2.57
CA LEU A 75 -4.19 19.79 2.93
C LEU A 75 -4.28 18.86 4.14
N LEU A 76 -3.27 18.02 4.36
CA LEU A 76 -3.17 17.16 5.54
C LEU A 76 -2.70 17.92 6.79
N GLY A 77 -2.37 19.21 6.67
CA GLY A 77 -1.82 20.02 7.77
C GLY A 77 -0.40 19.60 8.16
N LEU A 78 0.34 18.99 7.23
CA LEU A 78 1.77 18.73 7.39
C LEU A 78 2.53 20.07 7.39
N ASP A 79 3.48 20.21 8.30
CA ASP A 79 4.34 21.38 8.35
C ASP A 79 5.18 21.47 7.07
N GLU A 80 5.21 22.65 6.48
CA GLU A 80 5.91 22.96 5.24
C GLU A 80 7.37 22.53 5.25
N GLN A 81 8.04 22.52 6.41
CA GLN A 81 9.42 22.09 6.54
C GLN A 81 9.68 20.63 6.11
N PHE A 82 8.65 19.77 6.10
CA PHE A 82 8.79 18.36 5.71
C PHE A 82 8.72 18.14 4.20
N PHE A 83 8.11 19.05 3.45
CA PHE A 83 7.87 18.84 2.02
C PHE A 83 8.37 19.99 1.13
N LEU A 84 8.38 21.24 1.60
CA LEU A 84 8.96 22.34 0.83
C LEU A 84 10.47 22.12 0.69
N GLY A 85 10.92 21.92 -0.55
CA GLY A 85 12.32 21.61 -0.88
C GLY A 85 12.56 20.16 -1.28
N THR A 86 11.57 19.28 -1.09
CA THR A 86 11.62 17.89 -1.56
C THR A 86 11.08 17.83 -2.98
N GLU A 87 11.95 17.78 -3.98
CA GLU A 87 11.62 17.80 -5.42
C GLU A 87 11.86 16.45 -6.12
N ASN A 88 12.56 15.52 -5.48
CA ASN A 88 12.93 14.22 -6.06
C ASN A 88 13.02 13.10 -5.00
N HIS A 89 13.18 11.86 -5.48
CA HIS A 89 13.25 10.67 -4.65
C HIS A 89 14.49 10.62 -3.74
N GLU A 90 15.60 11.24 -4.13
CA GLU A 90 16.82 11.30 -3.30
C GLU A 90 16.55 12.08 -2.02
N GLN A 91 16.05 13.32 -2.14
CA GLN A 91 15.70 14.17 -0.99
C GLN A 91 14.62 13.54 -0.11
N ALA A 92 13.61 12.92 -0.71
CA ALA A 92 12.57 12.22 0.04
C ALA A 92 13.11 10.97 0.75
N GLY A 93 14.08 10.29 0.15
CA GLY A 93 14.76 9.13 0.73
C GLY A 93 15.58 9.51 1.97
N GLU A 94 16.29 10.63 1.94
CA GLU A 94 17.01 11.14 3.12
C GLU A 94 16.07 11.42 4.29
N LEU A 95 14.89 12.02 4.03
CA LEU A 95 13.88 12.23 5.06
C LEU A 95 13.28 10.90 5.55
N LEU A 96 13.04 9.95 4.64
CA LEU A 96 12.56 8.62 4.99
C LEU A 96 13.52 7.91 5.93
N ASP A 97 14.81 7.88 5.60
CA ASP A 97 15.86 7.26 6.40
C ASP A 97 15.93 7.88 7.80
N LEU A 98 15.81 9.22 7.89
CA LEU A 98 15.77 9.92 9.17
C LEU A 98 14.56 9.50 10.01
N LEU A 99 13.37 9.44 9.42
CA LEU A 99 12.15 9.06 10.15
C LEU A 99 12.18 7.58 10.55
N ASP A 100 12.59 6.69 9.64
CA ASP A 100 12.69 5.25 9.90
C ASP A 100 13.74 4.92 10.96
N SER A 101 14.78 5.74 11.12
CA SER A 101 15.77 5.58 12.21
C SER A 101 15.16 5.72 13.62
N THR A 102 13.98 6.34 13.73
CA THR A 102 13.26 6.52 14.99
C THR A 102 12.12 5.52 15.19
N SER A 103 11.82 4.72 14.16
CA SER A 103 10.75 3.74 14.19
C SER A 103 11.08 2.53 15.05
N ALA A 104 10.09 2.05 15.80
CA ALA A 104 10.22 0.80 16.54
C ALA A 104 10.28 -0.40 15.57
N ALA A 105 10.95 -1.47 16.00
CA ALA A 105 10.98 -2.71 15.24
C ALA A 105 9.55 -3.31 15.10
N PRO A 106 9.26 -4.02 13.99
CA PRO A 106 7.96 -4.67 13.79
C PRO A 106 7.56 -5.61 14.94
N ASP A 107 6.34 -5.43 15.44
CA ASP A 107 5.74 -6.22 16.52
C ASP A 107 4.69 -7.22 15.99
N ASP A 108 3.97 -7.89 16.89
CA ASP A 108 2.91 -8.83 16.51
C ASP A 108 1.75 -8.16 15.78
N ASN A 109 1.44 -6.90 16.10
CA ASN A 109 0.40 -6.15 15.41
C ASN A 109 0.82 -5.85 13.97
N SER A 110 2.09 -5.52 13.76
CA SER A 110 2.69 -5.29 12.45
C SER A 110 2.60 -6.57 11.59
N ARG A 111 2.97 -7.73 12.14
CA ARG A 111 2.84 -9.03 11.45
C ARG A 111 1.39 -9.38 11.10
N ALA A 112 0.46 -9.16 12.04
CA ALA A 112 -0.95 -9.41 11.81
C ALA A 112 -1.52 -8.51 10.70
N LEU A 113 -1.15 -7.23 10.70
CA LEU A 113 -1.55 -6.26 9.67
C LEU A 113 -1.00 -6.64 8.30
N VAL A 114 0.29 -6.98 8.21
CA VAL A 114 0.93 -7.42 6.96
C VAL A 114 0.24 -8.65 6.37
N GLY A 115 -0.04 -9.66 7.20
CA GLY A 115 -0.75 -10.86 6.76
C GLY A 115 -2.15 -10.55 6.21
N ALA A 116 -2.92 -9.73 6.92
CA ALA A 116 -4.25 -9.31 6.47
C ALA A 116 -4.19 -8.48 5.17
N LEU A 117 -3.19 -7.60 5.04
CA LEU A 117 -3.02 -6.74 3.87
C LEU A 117 -2.70 -7.55 2.61
N TYR A 118 -1.77 -8.52 2.68
CA TYR A 118 -1.46 -9.37 1.53
C TYR A 118 -2.62 -10.29 1.14
N GLU A 119 -3.36 -10.82 2.12
CA GLU A 119 -4.56 -11.62 1.84
C GLU A 119 -5.61 -10.80 1.08
N ALA A 120 -5.90 -9.60 1.58
CA ALA A 120 -6.86 -8.69 0.95
C ALA A 120 -6.39 -8.25 -0.44
N ALA A 121 -5.12 -7.84 -0.57
CA ALA A 121 -4.55 -7.40 -1.84
C ALA A 121 -4.57 -8.52 -2.90
N ALA A 122 -4.12 -9.72 -2.55
CA ALA A 122 -4.12 -10.85 -3.46
C ALA A 122 -5.54 -11.25 -3.90
N THR A 123 -6.50 -11.24 -2.97
CA THR A 123 -7.91 -11.51 -3.26
C THR A 123 -8.49 -10.45 -4.19
N ASN A 124 -8.23 -9.17 -3.92
CA ASN A 124 -8.74 -8.05 -4.71
C ASN A 124 -8.13 -8.02 -6.12
N LEU A 125 -6.84 -8.33 -6.26
CA LEU A 125 -6.20 -8.40 -7.57
C LEU A 125 -6.73 -9.58 -8.40
N ALA A 126 -6.96 -10.73 -7.76
CA ALA A 126 -7.52 -11.90 -8.42
C ALA A 126 -9.00 -11.73 -8.83
N SER A 127 -9.75 -10.87 -8.14
CA SER A 127 -11.16 -10.60 -8.45
C SER A 127 -11.36 -9.60 -9.59
N VAL A 128 -10.30 -8.92 -10.04
CA VAL A 128 -10.38 -8.03 -11.21
C VAL A 128 -10.77 -8.84 -12.44
N PRO A 129 -11.77 -8.39 -13.24
CA PRO A 129 -12.11 -9.05 -14.49
C PRO A 129 -10.88 -9.20 -15.38
N GLN A 130 -10.66 -10.42 -15.91
CA GLN A 130 -9.49 -10.75 -16.74
C GLN A 130 -8.14 -10.67 -15.99
N SER A 131 -8.15 -10.88 -14.67
CA SER A 131 -6.91 -11.01 -13.89
C SER A 131 -5.98 -12.06 -14.54
N PRO A 132 -4.69 -11.73 -14.76
CA PRO A 132 -3.72 -12.63 -15.39
C PRO A 132 -3.32 -13.82 -14.50
N MET A 133 -3.59 -13.74 -13.19
CA MET A 133 -3.25 -14.79 -12.23
C MET A 133 -4.31 -14.90 -11.13
N ASP A 134 -4.31 -16.04 -10.44
CA ASP A 134 -5.16 -16.28 -9.28
C ASP A 134 -4.59 -15.59 -8.02
N ALA A 135 -5.31 -15.71 -6.89
CA ALA A 135 -4.90 -15.09 -5.64
C ALA A 135 -3.56 -15.64 -5.12
N ARG A 136 -3.21 -16.90 -5.43
CA ARG A 136 -1.92 -17.46 -5.03
C ARG A 136 -0.79 -16.82 -5.83
N GLY A 137 -0.93 -16.72 -7.14
CA GLY A 137 0.06 -16.06 -8.00
C GLY A 137 0.31 -14.61 -7.60
N TRP A 138 -0.76 -13.85 -7.33
CA TRP A 138 -0.63 -12.47 -6.86
C TRP A 138 0.07 -12.38 -5.52
N ARG A 139 -0.25 -13.26 -4.57
CA ARG A 139 0.41 -13.32 -3.26
C ARG A 139 1.90 -13.61 -3.40
N ASP A 140 2.27 -14.61 -4.19
CA ASP A 140 3.66 -14.97 -4.42
C ASP A 140 4.44 -13.79 -5.04
N LEU A 141 3.86 -13.09 -6.02
CA LEU A 141 4.47 -11.90 -6.60
C LEU A 141 4.62 -10.76 -5.59
N LEU A 142 3.58 -10.46 -4.82
CA LEU A 142 3.60 -9.41 -3.79
C LEU A 142 4.65 -9.69 -2.71
N HIS A 143 4.78 -10.93 -2.25
CA HIS A 143 5.84 -11.32 -1.31
C HIS A 143 7.23 -11.14 -1.91
N ALA A 144 7.44 -11.57 -3.16
CA ALA A 144 8.74 -11.43 -3.83
C ALA A 144 9.17 -9.96 -3.93
N LEU A 145 8.25 -9.09 -4.36
CA LEU A 145 8.48 -7.64 -4.48
C LEU A 145 8.77 -7.00 -3.12
N ALA A 146 7.99 -7.35 -2.10
CA ALA A 146 8.17 -6.80 -0.77
C ALA A 146 9.49 -7.22 -0.13
N ARG A 147 9.92 -8.48 -0.31
CA ARG A 147 11.24 -8.94 0.15
C ARG A 147 12.37 -8.24 -0.58
N GLN A 148 12.24 -8.02 -1.89
CA GLN A 148 13.22 -7.27 -2.67
C GLN A 148 13.37 -5.84 -2.13
N TYR A 149 12.26 -5.18 -1.78
CA TYR A 149 12.25 -3.81 -1.27
C TYR A 149 12.76 -3.71 0.17
N HIS A 150 12.20 -4.50 1.10
CA HIS A 150 12.53 -4.42 2.52
C HIS A 150 13.86 -5.09 2.88
N GLY A 151 14.37 -5.97 2.03
CA GLY A 151 15.48 -6.86 2.35
C GLY A 151 15.09 -7.97 3.32
N GLU A 152 16.01 -8.91 3.50
CA GLU A 152 15.76 -10.18 4.19
C GLU A 152 15.43 -10.01 5.68
N SER A 153 16.12 -9.12 6.39
CA SER A 153 15.95 -8.92 7.83
C SER A 153 14.59 -8.31 8.17
N THR A 154 14.22 -7.22 7.52
CA THR A 154 12.94 -6.52 7.73
C THR A 154 11.77 -7.38 7.26
N ALA A 155 11.90 -8.05 6.12
CA ALA A 155 10.87 -8.97 5.65
C ALA A 155 10.65 -10.14 6.61
N ALA A 156 11.71 -10.70 7.19
CA ALA A 156 11.60 -11.74 8.22
C ALA A 156 10.91 -11.21 9.50
N ALA A 157 11.25 -10.00 9.95
CA ALA A 157 10.60 -9.38 11.11
C ALA A 157 9.10 -9.11 10.91
N LEU A 158 8.72 -8.74 9.68
CA LEU A 158 7.33 -8.56 9.25
C LEU A 158 6.60 -9.89 8.96
N GLY A 159 7.29 -11.02 9.00
CA GLY A 159 6.71 -12.34 8.74
C GLY A 159 6.33 -12.58 7.28
N ILE A 160 6.98 -11.87 6.34
CA ILE A 160 6.71 -12.02 4.90
C ILE A 160 7.36 -13.32 4.40
N PRO A 161 6.59 -14.29 3.88
CA PRO A 161 7.14 -15.56 3.40
C PRO A 161 8.08 -15.39 2.21
N GLU A 162 9.02 -16.33 2.05
CA GLU A 162 9.76 -16.48 0.79
C GLU A 162 8.82 -16.79 -0.37
N SER A 163 9.23 -16.42 -1.58
CA SER A 163 8.41 -16.58 -2.77
C SER A 163 9.15 -17.30 -3.89
N PRO A 164 8.50 -18.29 -4.55
CA PRO A 164 9.11 -19.03 -5.66
C PRO A 164 9.33 -18.16 -6.91
N VAL A 165 8.70 -16.98 -7.00
CA VAL A 165 8.84 -16.07 -8.15
C VAL A 165 9.93 -15.03 -7.96
N THR A 166 10.65 -15.04 -6.83
CA THR A 166 11.79 -14.13 -6.60
C THR A 166 12.84 -14.18 -7.74
N PRO A 167 13.25 -15.36 -8.25
CA PRO A 167 14.25 -15.44 -9.31
C PRO A 167 13.83 -14.81 -10.65
N ILE A 168 12.52 -14.61 -10.88
CA ILE A 168 12.02 -14.03 -12.13
C ILE A 168 11.89 -12.50 -12.09
N LEU A 169 11.99 -11.87 -10.90
CA LEU A 169 11.85 -10.42 -10.76
C LEU A 169 12.81 -9.63 -11.65
N PRO A 170 14.11 -9.97 -11.80
CA PRO A 170 15.01 -9.22 -12.69
C PRO A 170 14.57 -9.25 -14.16
N LEU A 171 13.93 -10.35 -14.60
CA LEU A 171 13.42 -10.45 -15.97
C LEU A 171 12.19 -9.58 -16.18
N LEU A 172 11.26 -9.57 -15.22
CA LEU A 172 10.11 -8.67 -15.23
C LEU A 172 10.60 -7.21 -15.25
N ALA A 173 11.57 -6.87 -14.40
CA ALA A 173 12.14 -5.54 -14.33
C ALA A 173 12.80 -5.11 -15.65
N ALA A 174 13.54 -6.01 -16.31
CA ALA A 174 14.12 -5.71 -17.62
C ALA A 174 13.06 -5.48 -18.71
N GLY A 175 11.95 -6.24 -18.66
CA GLY A 175 10.81 -6.08 -19.56
C GLY A 175 10.15 -4.71 -19.40
N GLU A 176 9.83 -4.33 -18.16
CA GLU A 176 9.25 -3.02 -17.83
C GLU A 176 10.19 -1.87 -18.16
N ALA A 177 11.49 -1.99 -17.86
CA ALA A 177 12.47 -0.98 -18.20
C ALA A 177 12.55 -0.75 -19.73
N LYS A 178 12.49 -1.82 -20.52
CA LYS A 178 12.45 -1.71 -21.99
C LYS A 178 11.15 -1.07 -22.46
N ALA A 179 10.00 -1.44 -21.90
CA ALA A 179 8.70 -0.84 -22.23
C ALA A 179 8.69 0.65 -21.89
N ARG A 180 9.25 1.01 -20.73
CA ARG A 180 9.39 2.39 -20.27
C ARG A 180 10.28 3.21 -21.19
N LEU A 181 11.44 2.70 -21.58
CA LEU A 181 12.32 3.36 -22.56
C LEU A 181 11.60 3.61 -23.88
N TYR A 182 10.81 2.64 -24.35
CA TYR A 182 10.01 2.81 -25.57
C TYR A 182 8.98 3.93 -25.43
N GLN A 183 8.25 4.00 -24.31
CA GLN A 183 7.28 5.07 -24.03
C GLN A 183 7.94 6.45 -24.00
N LEU A 184 9.14 6.56 -23.44
CA LEU A 184 9.87 7.84 -23.36
C LEU A 184 10.35 8.35 -24.72
N HIS A 185 10.64 7.46 -25.67
CA HIS A 185 11.14 7.83 -27.00
C HIS A 185 10.04 7.93 -28.07
N VAL A 186 8.88 7.29 -27.85
CA VAL A 186 7.77 7.25 -28.80
C VAL A 186 6.53 7.87 -28.16
N PRO A 187 6.25 9.17 -28.41
CA PRO A 187 5.15 9.89 -27.77
C PRO A 187 3.78 9.20 -27.92
N ALA A 188 3.51 8.62 -29.09
CA ALA A 188 2.27 7.87 -29.33
C ALA A 188 2.13 6.63 -28.42
N ALA A 189 3.24 5.97 -28.07
CA ALA A 189 3.23 4.82 -27.18
C ALA A 189 2.90 5.21 -25.75
N LEU A 190 3.45 6.33 -25.27
CA LEU A 190 3.10 6.89 -23.96
C LEU A 190 1.62 7.28 -23.91
N GLN A 191 1.14 8.02 -24.91
CA GLN A 191 -0.28 8.43 -24.98
C GLN A 191 -1.22 7.22 -24.99
N GLN A 192 -0.90 6.18 -25.75
CA GLN A 192 -1.69 4.95 -25.78
C GLN A 192 -1.69 4.25 -24.41
N ALA A 193 -0.56 4.21 -23.71
CA ALA A 193 -0.47 3.63 -22.36
C ALA A 193 -1.33 4.41 -21.36
N GLU A 194 -1.30 5.75 -21.40
CA GLU A 194 -2.15 6.61 -20.57
C GLU A 194 -3.64 6.40 -20.86
N GLU A 195 -4.04 6.42 -22.13
CA GLU A 195 -5.43 6.20 -22.53
C GLU A 195 -5.95 4.82 -22.11
N SER A 196 -5.12 3.79 -22.27
CA SER A 196 -5.41 2.42 -21.81
C SER A 196 -5.59 2.38 -20.29
N GLY A 197 -4.66 2.97 -19.53
CA GLY A 197 -4.71 3.04 -18.07
C GLY A 197 -5.93 3.80 -17.56
N ILE A 198 -6.24 4.96 -18.15
CA ILE A 198 -7.43 5.76 -17.82
C ILE A 198 -8.69 4.95 -18.11
N ARG A 199 -8.77 4.27 -19.25
CA ARG A 199 -9.92 3.44 -19.62
C ARG A 199 -10.11 2.28 -18.64
N ALA A 200 -9.04 1.56 -18.32
CA ALA A 200 -9.07 0.47 -17.35
C ALA A 200 -9.48 0.97 -15.96
N ARG A 201 -8.94 2.11 -15.51
CA ARG A 201 -9.28 2.67 -14.20
C ARG A 201 -10.73 3.14 -14.14
N ARG A 202 -11.21 3.85 -15.17
CA ARG A 202 -12.62 4.26 -15.30
C ARG A 202 -13.54 3.05 -15.35
N GLY A 203 -13.14 1.99 -16.04
CA GLY A 203 -13.85 0.72 -16.07
C GLY A 203 -14.02 0.15 -14.66
N LEU A 204 -12.94 0.06 -13.87
CA LEU A 204 -13.06 -0.41 -12.48
C LEU A 204 -13.96 0.52 -11.64
N VAL A 205 -13.76 1.84 -11.72
CA VAL A 205 -14.58 2.79 -10.95
C VAL A 205 -16.06 2.66 -11.32
N ALA A 206 -16.39 2.43 -12.59
CA ALA A 206 -17.77 2.21 -13.03
C ALA A 206 -18.38 0.89 -12.50
N THR A 207 -17.56 -0.09 -12.13
CA THR A 207 -18.04 -1.33 -11.48
C THR A 207 -18.27 -1.17 -9.98
N LEU A 208 -17.78 -0.08 -9.36
CA LEU A 208 -18.08 0.24 -7.96
C LEU A 208 -19.48 0.87 -7.88
N THR A 209 -20.49 0.02 -7.81
CA THR A 209 -21.91 0.44 -7.76
C THR A 209 -22.41 0.67 -6.34
N ASP A 210 -21.70 0.16 -5.35
CA ASP A 210 -22.08 0.29 -3.95
C ASP A 210 -21.72 1.70 -3.44
N SER A 211 -22.55 2.21 -2.54
CA SER A 211 -22.25 3.46 -1.84
C SER A 211 -20.94 3.30 -1.07
N THR A 212 -20.13 4.36 -1.11
CA THR A 212 -18.95 4.42 -0.24
C THR A 212 -19.42 4.56 1.21
N ALA A 213 -18.66 3.99 2.16
CA ALA A 213 -18.94 4.16 3.58
C ALA A 213 -19.07 5.64 4.00
N TYR A 214 -18.35 6.54 3.31
CA TYR A 214 -18.49 7.99 3.51
C TYR A 214 -19.89 8.50 3.11
N GLN A 215 -20.39 8.10 1.94
CA GLN A 215 -21.72 8.48 1.48
C GLN A 215 -22.82 7.94 2.40
N ASP A 216 -22.66 6.71 2.88
CA ASP A 216 -23.59 6.12 3.85
C ASP A 216 -23.63 6.90 5.16
N HIS A 217 -22.46 7.28 5.68
CA HIS A 217 -22.38 8.08 6.90
C HIS A 217 -22.87 9.52 6.70
N ALA A 218 -22.55 10.16 5.59
CA ALA A 218 -23.02 11.51 5.28
C ALA A 218 -24.53 11.57 5.06
N ALA A 219 -25.14 10.52 4.49
CA ALA A 219 -26.59 10.41 4.34
C ALA A 219 -27.32 10.06 5.66
N ALA A 220 -26.60 9.52 6.65
CA ALA A 220 -27.11 9.21 7.99
C ALA A 220 -26.97 10.37 8.99
N SER A 221 -26.35 11.50 8.58
CA SER A 221 -26.12 12.72 9.38
C SER A 221 -27.14 13.80 9.05
#